data_AF-A0A6C0E7V0-F1
#
_entry.id   AF-A0A6C0E7V0-F1
#
_cell.length_a   1.000
_cell.length_b   1.000
_cell.length_c   1.000
_cell.angle_alpha   90.00
_cell.angle_beta   90.00
_cell.angle_gamma   90.00
#
_symmetry.space_group_name_H-M   'P 1'
#
loop_
_entity.id
_entity.type
_entity.pdbx_description
1 polymer ?
#
loop_
_entity_poly.entity_id
_entity_poly.type
_entity_poly.pdbx_seq_one_letter_code
_entity_poly.pdbx_strand_id
1 'polypeptide(L)'
;MYIIYCDNKNKDIYYTTYNYYCININNTYNLTIGTQHKNTRIRIIIRLNGNAILSDNYNFNSPKVIVKLKLYNNNRFIDGVSSNGQVSVLEFLKNSGSPLKYNQNALNLASMYGKVTVLEWWKHSGLELKYDELSLHMASLNGQFAVLEWWKNSGLELKYSENTLDCISGDGNIDLLEWWKNSGLPLKYDENALALASEYGHINVLEWWVNSGLKLKYNAFALTGASRSGKVFVLEWWKNSGLELKYDKWALNWSSCNGHINVLEWWKHSRLELKYSEDALQWASLNALEWWKNSGLELKYDTYTLNYVSSYGNVAVIEWWKRSGLELKI
;
A
#
# COMPACT_ATOMS: atom_id res chain seq x y z
N MET A 1 19.12 25.09 22.71
CA MET A 1 18.84 25.57 21.33
C MET A 1 20.15 25.55 20.53
N TYR A 2 20.15 24.93 19.36
CA TYR A 2 21.35 24.61 18.56
C TYR A 2 21.19 25.18 17.14
N ILE A 3 22.26 25.68 16.53
CA ILE A 3 22.27 26.15 15.14
C ILE A 3 23.01 25.11 14.29
N ILE A 4 22.37 24.62 13.23
CA ILE A 4 22.96 23.72 12.25
C ILE A 4 23.04 24.43 10.91
N TYR A 5 24.24 24.42 10.32
CA TYR A 5 24.51 24.94 9.00
C TYR A 5 24.20 23.87 7.96
N CYS A 6 23.30 24.16 7.02
CA CYS A 6 22.96 23.25 5.93
C CYS A 6 23.59 23.82 4.65
N ASP A 7 24.67 23.20 4.21
CA ASP A 7 25.38 23.68 3.01
C ASP A 7 24.53 23.37 1.78
N ASN A 8 24.15 24.43 1.08
CA ASN A 8 23.04 24.41 0.16
C ASN A 8 23.50 23.91 -1.20
N LYS A 9 23.54 22.57 -1.39
CA LYS A 9 23.52 21.86 -2.67
C LYS A 9 23.36 20.35 -2.42
N ASN A 10 22.12 19.87 -2.53
CA ASN A 10 21.69 18.48 -2.46
C ASN A 10 21.76 17.76 -1.09
N LYS A 11 20.61 17.15 -0.78
CA LYS A 11 20.30 16.17 0.27
C LYS A 11 19.74 16.77 1.57
N ASP A 12 18.43 16.61 1.67
CA ASP A 12 17.74 16.19 2.87
C ASP A 12 18.69 15.71 3.98
N ILE A 13 18.88 16.55 4.99
CA ILE A 13 19.28 16.04 6.30
C ILE A 13 18.02 15.36 6.86
N TYR A 14 17.77 14.14 6.39
CA TYR A 14 16.86 13.21 7.03
C TYR A 14 17.49 12.86 8.39
N TYR A 15 17.02 13.47 9.47
CA TYR A 15 16.98 12.74 10.74
C TYR A 15 15.90 11.68 10.57
N THR A 16 16.28 10.58 9.94
CA THR A 16 15.47 9.39 9.82
C THR A 16 15.13 8.89 11.23
N THR A 17 13.85 8.86 11.53
CA THR A 17 13.12 7.63 11.81
C THR A 17 11.68 7.94 11.42
N TYR A 18 11.04 7.04 10.69
CA TYR A 18 9.67 7.17 10.20
C TYR A 18 8.72 7.82 11.22
N ASN A 19 7.72 8.56 10.71
CA ASN A 19 6.41 8.88 11.31
C ASN A 19 6.07 10.38 11.53
N TYR A 20 5.20 10.90 10.65
CA TYR A 20 4.39 12.14 10.74
C TYR A 20 5.14 13.50 10.82
N TYR A 21 5.10 14.25 9.71
CA TYR A 21 5.39 15.69 9.70
C TYR A 21 4.21 16.46 10.31
N CYS A 22 4.38 17.02 11.50
CA CYS A 22 3.49 18.08 11.97
C CYS A 22 3.96 19.42 11.37
N ILE A 23 3.02 20.23 10.90
CA ILE A 23 3.29 21.60 10.47
C ILE A 23 2.64 22.49 11.52
N ASN A 24 3.33 23.53 12.01
CA ASN A 24 2.69 24.52 12.89
C ASN A 24 1.66 25.34 12.09
N ILE A 25 0.60 25.80 12.75
CA ILE A 25 -0.63 26.41 12.22
C ILE A 25 -0.40 27.57 11.22
N ASN A 26 0.75 28.24 11.27
CA ASN A 26 1.03 29.38 10.39
C ASN A 26 1.91 29.03 9.17
N ASN A 27 2.16 27.75 8.88
CA ASN A 27 3.18 27.30 7.91
C ASN A 27 4.60 27.86 8.18
N THR A 28 4.83 28.46 9.35
CA THR A 28 6.08 29.13 9.71
C THR A 28 7.12 28.16 10.30
N TYR A 29 6.68 27.00 10.81
CA TYR A 29 7.56 26.04 11.46
C TYR A 29 7.23 24.60 11.03
N ASN A 30 8.26 23.88 10.60
CA ASN A 30 8.18 22.43 10.36
C ASN A 30 8.46 21.71 11.69
N LEU A 31 7.50 20.93 12.18
CA LEU A 31 7.62 20.10 13.39
C LEU A 31 7.79 18.64 12.96
N THR A 32 9.02 18.14 12.96
CA THR A 32 9.27 16.72 12.78
C THR A 32 8.91 15.99 14.07
N ILE A 33 7.89 15.14 14.01
CA ILE A 33 7.61 14.19 15.09
C ILE A 33 8.44 12.95 14.80
N GLY A 34 9.20 12.47 15.77
CA GLY A 34 9.82 11.15 15.70
C GLY A 34 9.04 10.23 16.62
N THR A 35 8.24 9.31 16.09
CA THR A 35 7.58 8.30 16.93
C THR A 35 8.47 7.07 17.03
N GLN A 36 9.32 7.04 18.05
CA GLN A 36 9.81 5.78 18.58
C GLN A 36 9.49 5.71 20.08
N HIS A 37 8.76 4.66 20.44
CA HIS A 37 8.55 4.09 21.78
C HIS A 37 8.36 5.06 22.96
N LYS A 38 7.13 5.06 23.54
CA LYS A 38 6.74 5.53 24.88
C LYS A 38 7.14 6.96 25.30
N ASN A 39 7.93 7.69 24.51
CA ASN A 39 8.54 8.96 24.91
C ASN A 39 8.77 9.87 23.69
N THR A 40 7.69 10.14 22.96
CA THR A 40 7.70 11.02 21.77
C THR A 40 8.14 12.42 22.18
N ARG A 41 9.36 12.81 21.78
CA ARG A 41 9.91 14.15 22.03
C ARG A 41 9.81 14.96 20.74
N ILE A 42 9.37 16.20 20.85
CA ILE A 42 9.36 17.14 19.72
C ILE A 42 10.53 18.11 19.81
N ARG A 43 11.07 18.46 18.64
CA ARG A 43 11.97 19.61 18.47
C ARG A 43 11.30 20.64 17.59
N ILE A 44 11.40 21.90 17.99
CA ILE A 44 11.04 23.04 17.15
C ILE A 44 12.21 23.27 16.20
N ILE A 45 11.95 23.27 14.90
CA ILE A 45 12.94 23.58 13.86
C ILE A 45 12.53 24.89 13.21
N ILE A 46 13.37 25.91 13.34
CA ILE A 46 13.20 27.22 12.69
C ILE A 46 14.19 27.29 11.53
N ARG A 47 13.70 27.48 10.30
CA ARG A 47 14.57 27.65 9.12
C ARG A 47 14.69 29.14 8.79
N LEU A 48 15.92 29.65 8.76
CA LEU A 48 16.22 31.06 8.45
C LEU A 48 17.49 31.15 7.60
N ASN A 49 17.40 31.73 6.40
CA ASN A 49 18.55 32.01 5.52
C ASN A 49 19.49 30.81 5.31
N GLY A 50 18.95 29.62 5.03
CA GLY A 50 19.74 28.39 4.83
C GLY A 50 20.17 27.68 6.13
N ASN A 51 19.91 28.27 7.30
CA ASN A 51 20.22 27.68 8.60
C ASN A 51 18.99 27.03 9.23
N ALA A 52 19.21 25.99 10.04
CA ALA A 52 18.19 25.39 10.90
C ALA A 52 18.54 25.62 12.37
N ILE A 53 17.64 26.27 13.11
CA ILE A 53 17.73 26.41 14.56
C ILE A 53 16.84 25.36 15.21
N LEU A 54 17.45 24.47 15.99
CA LEU A 54 16.77 23.40 16.70
C LEU A 54 16.59 23.78 18.16
N SER A 55 15.39 23.62 18.70
CA SER A 55 15.18 23.68 20.14
C SER A 55 15.71 22.42 20.84
N ASP A 56 15.72 22.48 22.17
CA ASP A 56 15.84 21.27 22.99
C ASP A 56 14.59 20.39 22.79
N ASN A 57 14.69 19.15 23.25
CA ASN A 57 13.61 18.18 23.17
C ASN A 57 12.51 18.51 24.19
N TYR A 58 11.27 18.70 23.73
CA TYR A 58 10.11 18.86 24.60
C TYR A 58 9.28 17.59 24.65
N ASN A 59 8.71 17.31 25.83
CA ASN A 59 7.70 16.27 25.97
C ASN A 59 6.42 16.74 25.25
N PHE A 60 6.05 16.03 24.19
CA PHE A 60 4.90 16.31 23.35
C PHE A 60 3.56 16.27 24.09
N ASN A 61 3.47 15.49 25.16
CA ASN A 61 2.24 15.27 25.92
C ASN A 61 2.06 16.30 27.05
N SER A 62 3.00 17.23 27.22
CA SER A 62 2.95 18.22 28.30
C SER A 62 1.88 19.28 28.03
N PRO A 63 0.88 19.46 28.93
CA PRO A 63 -0.10 20.54 28.84
C PRO A 63 0.50 21.91 28.57
N LYS A 64 1.63 22.23 29.23
CA LYS A 64 2.35 23.50 29.04
C LYS A 64 2.86 23.66 27.61
N VAL A 65 3.38 22.59 27.02
CA VAL A 65 3.90 22.59 25.64
C VAL A 65 2.75 22.69 24.64
N ILE A 66 1.68 21.92 24.86
CA ILE A 66 0.47 21.93 24.02
C ILE A 66 -0.14 23.33 23.92
N VAL A 67 -0.35 24.00 25.07
CA VAL A 67 -0.91 25.35 25.12
C VAL A 67 0.04 26.37 24.49
N LYS A 68 1.33 26.33 24.85
CA LYS A 68 2.34 27.29 24.36
C LYS A 68 2.50 27.22 22.83
N LEU A 69 2.42 26.02 22.26
CA LEU A 69 2.54 25.78 20.81
C LEU A 69 1.18 25.72 20.10
N LYS A 70 0.07 25.93 20.81
CA LYS A 70 -1.31 25.90 20.31
C LYS A 70 -1.65 24.62 19.53
N LEU A 71 -1.18 23.46 19.97
CA LEU A 71 -1.29 22.20 19.21
C LEU A 71 -2.74 21.69 19.06
N TYR A 72 -3.69 22.19 19.84
CA TYR A 72 -5.13 21.85 19.79
C TYR A 72 -5.82 22.21 18.46
N ASN A 73 -5.29 23.17 17.69
CA ASN A 73 -5.83 23.61 16.40
C ASN A 73 -5.21 22.86 15.20
N ASN A 74 -4.62 21.69 15.43
CA ASN A 74 -3.88 20.93 14.42
C ASN A 74 -4.38 19.48 14.33
N ASN A 75 -5.09 19.14 13.25
CA ASN A 75 -5.60 17.78 13.05
C ASN A 75 -4.48 16.73 13.10
N ARG A 76 -3.29 17.01 12.56
CA ARG A 76 -2.17 16.04 12.59
C ARG A 76 -1.67 15.76 14.00
N PHE A 77 -1.81 16.72 14.90
CA PHE A 77 -1.51 16.50 16.30
C PHE A 77 -2.52 15.51 16.91
N ILE A 78 -3.82 15.73 16.66
CA ILE A 78 -4.89 14.82 17.12
C ILE A 78 -4.74 13.41 16.52
N ASP A 79 -4.38 13.34 15.24
CA ASP A 79 -4.06 12.10 14.52
C ASP A 79 -2.93 11.33 15.24
N GLY A 80 -1.84 12.03 15.57
CA GLY A 80 -0.69 11.47 16.30
C GLY A 80 -1.04 11.05 17.73
N VAL A 81 -1.82 11.84 18.46
CA VAL A 81 -2.27 11.50 19.81
C VAL A 81 -3.18 10.25 19.77
N SER A 82 -4.05 10.17 18.77
CA SER A 82 -4.99 9.05 18.58
C SER A 82 -4.25 7.76 18.20
N SER A 83 -3.30 7.83 17.25
CA SER A 83 -2.49 6.69 16.81
C SER A 83 -1.58 6.14 17.93
N ASN A 84 -1.14 6.99 18.85
CA ASN A 84 -0.30 6.61 19.98
C ASN A 84 -1.08 6.14 21.23
N GLY A 85 -2.41 6.18 21.22
CA GLY A 85 -3.21 5.70 22.35
C GLY A 85 -3.30 6.68 23.53
N GLN A 86 -3.07 7.98 23.31
CA GLN A 86 -2.88 8.95 24.39
C GLN A 86 -4.19 9.59 24.86
N VAL A 87 -5.07 8.80 25.49
CA VAL A 87 -6.39 9.23 25.97
C VAL A 87 -6.31 10.43 26.95
N SER A 88 -5.31 10.47 27.83
CA SER A 88 -5.15 11.58 28.80
C SER A 88 -4.89 12.93 28.12
N VAL A 89 -4.20 12.92 26.98
CA VAL A 89 -3.94 14.13 26.19
C VAL A 89 -5.21 14.55 25.46
N LEU A 90 -5.97 13.61 24.90
CA LEU A 90 -7.28 13.90 24.29
C LEU A 90 -8.24 14.53 25.30
N GLU A 91 -8.32 13.97 26.50
CA GLU A 91 -9.15 14.49 27.58
C GLU A 91 -8.71 15.90 28.02
N PHE A 92 -7.40 16.13 28.17
CA PHE A 92 -6.88 17.46 28.47
C PHE A 92 -7.26 18.48 27.38
N LEU A 93 -7.10 18.13 26.10
CA LEU A 93 -7.42 19.04 24.99
C LEU A 93 -8.92 19.37 24.96
N LYS A 94 -9.78 18.37 25.16
CA LYS A 94 -11.24 18.55 25.25
C LYS A 94 -11.62 19.53 26.36
N ASN A 95 -10.96 19.44 27.51
CA ASN A 95 -11.23 20.27 28.68
C ASN A 95 -10.47 21.62 28.68
N SER A 96 -9.68 21.90 27.64
CA SER A 96 -8.86 23.13 27.57
C SER A 96 -9.66 24.41 27.26
N GLY A 97 -10.95 24.30 26.96
CA GLY A 97 -11.83 25.42 26.59
C GLY A 97 -11.65 25.93 25.16
N SER A 98 -10.73 25.35 24.38
CA SER A 98 -10.55 25.65 22.95
C SER A 98 -11.25 24.61 22.07
N PRO A 99 -11.88 25.00 20.95
CA PRO A 99 -12.45 24.05 20.00
C PRO A 99 -11.39 23.08 19.47
N LEU A 100 -11.66 21.78 19.59
CA LEU A 100 -10.82 20.72 19.04
C LEU A 100 -10.97 20.66 17.52
N LYS A 101 -9.86 20.80 16.78
CA LYS A 101 -9.84 20.63 15.32
C LYS A 101 -9.35 19.21 14.97
N TYR A 102 -10.23 18.42 14.35
CA TYR A 102 -9.94 17.03 13.96
C TYR A 102 -10.76 16.62 12.72
N ASN A 103 -10.41 15.49 12.14
CA ASN A 103 -11.11 14.86 11.01
C ASN A 103 -11.11 13.33 11.19
N GLN A 104 -11.52 12.59 10.16
CA GLN A 104 -11.63 11.13 10.20
C GLN A 104 -10.32 10.39 10.49
N ASN A 105 -9.15 11.01 10.22
CA ASN A 105 -7.86 10.36 10.41
C ASN A 105 -7.60 9.97 11.87
N ALA A 106 -8.18 10.70 12.83
CA ALA A 106 -8.05 10.38 14.24
C ALA A 106 -8.57 8.96 14.54
N LEU A 107 -9.77 8.61 14.05
CA LEU A 107 -10.36 7.28 14.21
C LEU A 107 -9.72 6.25 13.27
N ASN A 108 -9.38 6.65 12.03
CA ASN A 108 -8.73 5.75 11.07
C ASN A 108 -7.37 5.26 11.60
N LEU A 109 -6.53 6.15 12.13
CA LEU A 109 -5.24 5.79 12.70
C LEU A 109 -5.37 5.08 14.04
N ALA A 110 -6.32 5.48 14.91
CA ALA A 110 -6.61 4.71 16.12
C ALA A 110 -6.99 3.26 15.77
N SER A 111 -7.77 3.08 14.71
CA SER A 111 -8.16 1.76 14.21
C SER A 111 -6.97 0.98 13.64
N MET A 112 -6.16 1.62 12.78
CA MET A 112 -4.95 1.04 12.18
C MET A 112 -3.95 0.52 13.23
N TYR A 113 -3.74 1.27 14.31
CA TYR A 113 -2.73 0.96 15.34
C TYR A 113 -3.31 0.25 16.58
N GLY A 114 -4.54 -0.28 16.50
CA GLY A 114 -5.09 -1.13 17.55
C GLY A 114 -5.53 -0.39 18.82
N LYS A 115 -5.90 0.89 18.74
CA LYS A 115 -6.16 1.75 19.90
C LYS A 115 -7.63 1.73 20.33
N VAL A 116 -8.10 0.58 20.82
CA VAL A 116 -9.48 0.41 21.34
C VAL A 116 -9.83 1.45 22.41
N THR A 117 -8.92 1.76 23.33
CA THR A 117 -9.18 2.77 24.39
C THR A 117 -9.39 4.18 23.84
N VAL A 118 -8.76 4.52 22.72
CA VAL A 118 -8.98 5.81 22.04
C VAL A 118 -10.31 5.82 21.31
N LEU A 119 -10.68 4.73 20.64
CA LEU A 119 -11.99 4.59 19.99
C LEU A 119 -13.13 4.70 21.02
N GLU A 120 -12.95 4.05 22.18
CA GLU A 120 -13.88 4.13 23.29
C GLU A 120 -13.98 5.55 23.87
N TRP A 121 -12.86 6.24 24.00
CA TRP A 121 -12.85 7.65 24.40
C TRP A 121 -13.60 8.53 23.40
N TRP A 122 -13.34 8.38 22.10
CA TRP A 122 -14.04 9.13 21.05
C TRP A 122 -15.55 8.93 21.16
N LYS A 123 -16.00 7.68 21.30
CA LYS A 123 -17.43 7.32 21.46
C LYS A 123 -18.09 7.99 22.65
N HIS A 124 -17.38 8.16 23.77
CA HIS A 124 -17.92 8.77 25.00
C HIS A 124 -17.56 10.25 25.19
N SER A 125 -16.78 10.82 24.27
CA SER A 125 -16.29 12.19 24.38
C SER A 125 -17.39 13.24 24.23
N GLY A 126 -18.53 12.90 23.60
CA GLY A 126 -19.55 13.87 23.19
C GLY A 126 -19.13 14.74 21.99
N LEU A 127 -17.97 14.46 21.38
CA LEU A 127 -17.55 15.04 20.12
C LEU A 127 -18.20 14.28 18.96
N GLU A 128 -18.36 14.95 17.82
CA GLU A 128 -18.84 14.33 16.57
C GLU A 128 -17.91 13.19 16.14
N LEU A 129 -18.44 11.99 15.93
CA LEU A 129 -17.67 10.85 15.44
C LEU A 129 -17.45 10.96 13.93
N LYS A 130 -16.22 11.31 13.52
CA LYS A 130 -15.81 11.38 12.12
C LYS A 130 -15.04 10.12 11.76
N TYR A 131 -15.60 9.29 10.89
CA TYR A 131 -14.96 8.10 10.35
C TYR A 131 -15.57 7.71 9.00
N ASP A 132 -14.75 7.04 8.20
CA ASP A 132 -15.10 6.50 6.89
C ASP A 132 -14.67 5.02 6.78
N GLU A 133 -14.76 4.46 5.58
CA GLU A 133 -14.41 3.06 5.35
C GLU A 133 -12.96 2.70 5.70
N LEU A 134 -12.05 3.69 5.76
CA LEU A 134 -10.65 3.46 6.08
C LEU A 134 -10.45 2.98 7.52
N SER A 135 -11.37 3.28 8.45
CA SER A 135 -11.28 2.80 9.83
C SER A 135 -11.28 1.27 9.91
N LEU A 136 -12.30 0.62 9.34
CA LEU A 136 -12.42 -0.84 9.31
C LEU A 136 -11.41 -1.47 8.35
N HIS A 137 -11.18 -0.83 7.20
CA HIS A 137 -10.22 -1.30 6.20
C HIS A 137 -8.79 -1.35 6.78
N MET A 138 -8.30 -0.26 7.40
CA MET A 138 -6.96 -0.23 7.99
C MET A 138 -6.83 -1.13 9.22
N ALA A 139 -7.87 -1.23 10.06
CA ALA A 139 -7.88 -2.19 11.18
C ALA A 139 -7.73 -3.63 10.67
N SER A 140 -8.44 -3.96 9.58
CA SER A 140 -8.35 -5.26 8.92
C SER A 140 -6.92 -5.50 8.42
N LEU A 141 -6.38 -4.63 7.56
CA LEU A 141 -5.05 -4.84 6.98
C LEU A 141 -3.90 -4.86 7.99
N ASN A 142 -4.11 -4.36 9.21
CA ASN A 142 -3.11 -4.42 10.29
C ASN A 142 -3.40 -5.52 11.32
N GLY A 143 -4.32 -6.44 11.04
CA GLY A 143 -4.65 -7.57 11.91
C GLY A 143 -5.17 -7.17 13.29
N GLN A 144 -5.84 -6.02 13.39
CA GLN A 144 -6.28 -5.45 14.67
C GLN A 144 -7.60 -6.08 15.14
N PHE A 145 -7.60 -7.38 15.45
CA PHE A 145 -8.80 -8.14 15.84
C PHE A 145 -9.59 -7.48 16.98
N ALA A 146 -8.92 -6.95 18.00
CA ALA A 146 -9.60 -6.26 19.11
C ALA A 146 -10.34 -4.98 18.66
N VAL A 147 -9.81 -4.26 17.67
CA VAL A 147 -10.48 -3.10 17.07
C VAL A 147 -11.64 -3.54 16.19
N LEU A 148 -11.49 -4.63 15.42
CA LEU A 148 -12.57 -5.18 14.60
C LEU A 148 -13.75 -5.62 15.48
N GLU A 149 -13.47 -6.28 16.60
CA GLU A 149 -14.50 -6.63 17.58
C GLU A 149 -15.10 -5.39 18.24
N TRP A 150 -14.31 -4.37 18.54
CA TRP A 150 -14.85 -3.11 19.05
C TRP A 150 -15.81 -2.48 18.04
N TRP A 151 -15.42 -2.36 16.76
CA TRP A 151 -16.27 -1.80 15.72
C TRP A 151 -17.58 -2.58 15.61
N LYS A 152 -17.50 -3.91 15.49
CA LYS A 152 -18.67 -4.81 15.43
C LYS A 152 -19.64 -4.62 16.60
N ASN A 153 -19.13 -4.41 17.81
CA ASN A 153 -19.94 -4.27 19.03
C ASN A 153 -20.24 -2.80 19.42
N SER A 154 -19.73 -1.83 18.66
CA SER A 154 -19.81 -0.41 19.02
C SER A 154 -21.22 0.18 18.90
N GLY A 155 -22.10 -0.43 18.10
CA GLY A 155 -23.38 0.14 17.71
C GLY A 155 -23.27 1.26 16.66
N LEU A 156 -22.07 1.51 16.13
CA LEU A 156 -21.84 2.45 15.03
C LEU A 156 -22.12 1.79 13.68
N GLU A 157 -22.41 2.60 12.67
CA GLU A 157 -22.53 2.14 11.29
C GLU A 157 -21.18 1.57 10.81
N LEU A 158 -21.17 0.34 10.31
CA LEU A 158 -19.97 -0.28 9.77
C LEU A 158 -19.80 0.08 8.30
N LYS A 159 -18.80 0.92 8.01
CA LYS A 159 -18.46 1.36 6.66
C LYS A 159 -17.29 0.54 6.13
N TYR A 160 -17.52 -0.25 5.09
CA TYR A 160 -16.50 -1.01 4.37
C TYR A 160 -17.00 -1.43 2.99
N SER A 161 -16.06 -1.63 2.08
CA SER A 161 -16.24 -2.04 0.68
C SER A 161 -15.52 -3.36 0.38
N GLU A 162 -15.72 -3.85 -0.85
CA GLU A 162 -15.10 -5.04 -1.44
C GLU A 162 -13.57 -5.05 -1.24
N ASN A 163 -12.96 -3.87 -1.37
CA ASN A 163 -11.54 -3.62 -1.20
C ASN A 163 -10.96 -4.19 0.11
N THR A 164 -11.77 -4.33 1.16
CA THR A 164 -11.32 -4.95 2.41
C THR A 164 -10.93 -6.42 2.22
N LEU A 165 -11.85 -7.29 1.76
CA LEU A 165 -11.55 -8.71 1.58
C LEU A 165 -10.58 -8.95 0.41
N ASP A 166 -10.61 -8.09 -0.60
CA ASP A 166 -9.68 -8.18 -1.72
C ASP A 166 -8.23 -7.94 -1.25
N CYS A 167 -7.99 -6.86 -0.50
CA CYS A 167 -6.67 -6.57 0.06
C CYS A 167 -6.23 -7.59 1.12
N ILE A 168 -7.13 -8.12 1.95
CA ILE A 168 -6.80 -9.20 2.90
C ILE A 168 -6.31 -10.44 2.14
N SER A 169 -6.94 -10.74 1.00
CA SER A 169 -6.52 -11.86 0.15
C SER A 169 -5.12 -11.62 -0.45
N GLY A 170 -4.83 -10.38 -0.83
CA GLY A 170 -3.50 -9.97 -1.28
C GLY A 170 -2.42 -9.95 -0.19
N ASP A 171 -2.79 -9.74 1.08
CA ASP A 171 -1.86 -9.77 2.23
C ASP A 171 -1.52 -11.19 2.70
N GLY A 172 -2.31 -12.20 2.28
CA GLY A 172 -2.09 -13.59 2.68
C GLY A 172 -2.69 -13.98 4.02
N ASN A 173 -3.55 -13.14 4.61
CA ASN A 173 -4.00 -13.25 6.00
C ASN A 173 -5.28 -14.11 6.15
N ILE A 174 -5.10 -15.43 6.27
CA ILE A 174 -6.19 -16.40 6.43
C ILE A 174 -6.98 -16.19 7.73
N ASP A 175 -6.30 -15.91 8.84
CA ASP A 175 -6.97 -15.74 10.15
C ASP A 175 -8.00 -14.61 10.09
N LEU A 176 -7.69 -13.55 9.34
CA LEU A 176 -8.58 -12.43 9.14
C LEU A 176 -9.72 -12.73 8.15
N LEU A 177 -9.46 -13.50 7.09
CA LEU A 177 -10.52 -14.02 6.22
C LEU A 177 -11.50 -14.89 7.02
N GLU A 178 -10.98 -15.71 7.93
CA GLU A 178 -11.79 -16.56 8.81
C GLU A 178 -12.56 -15.73 9.84
N TRP A 179 -11.95 -14.68 10.40
CA TRP A 179 -12.66 -13.75 11.26
C TRP A 179 -13.82 -13.06 10.52
N TRP A 180 -13.59 -12.54 9.32
CA TRP A 180 -14.62 -11.90 8.51
C TRP A 180 -15.74 -12.89 8.18
N LYS A 181 -15.40 -14.09 7.73
CA LYS A 181 -16.35 -15.17 7.44
C LYS A 181 -17.25 -15.51 8.63
N ASN A 182 -16.67 -15.55 9.84
CA ASN A 182 -17.39 -15.87 11.08
C ASN A 182 -17.98 -14.64 11.80
N SER A 183 -17.74 -13.43 11.29
CA SER A 183 -18.15 -12.19 11.96
C SER A 183 -19.67 -11.98 11.97
N GLY A 184 -20.40 -12.61 11.04
CA GLY A 184 -21.81 -12.34 10.76
C GLY A 184 -22.05 -11.07 9.92
N LEU A 185 -20.98 -10.40 9.47
CA LEU A 185 -21.07 -9.24 8.59
C LEU A 185 -21.23 -9.67 7.11
N PRO A 186 -21.93 -8.87 6.28
CA PRO A 186 -21.93 -9.06 4.84
C PRO A 186 -20.51 -9.14 4.24
N LEU A 187 -20.21 -10.25 3.58
CA LEU A 187 -18.91 -10.43 2.90
C LEU A 187 -18.95 -9.74 1.53
N LYS A 188 -18.18 -8.66 1.39
CA LYS A 188 -18.03 -7.90 0.14
C LYS A 188 -16.65 -8.16 -0.44
N TYR A 189 -16.60 -8.66 -1.66
CA TYR A 189 -15.38 -8.96 -2.43
C TYR A 189 -15.71 -9.05 -3.92
N ASP A 190 -14.72 -8.86 -4.77
CA ASP A 190 -14.85 -9.00 -6.22
C ASP A 190 -13.75 -9.90 -6.82
N GLU A 191 -13.50 -9.83 -8.13
CA GLU A 191 -12.47 -10.61 -8.80
C GLU A 191 -11.04 -10.30 -8.30
N ASN A 192 -10.83 -9.14 -7.65
CA ASN A 192 -9.54 -8.71 -7.14
C ASN A 192 -9.06 -9.57 -5.97
N ALA A 193 -9.93 -10.22 -5.19
CA ALA A 193 -9.50 -11.12 -4.13
C ALA A 193 -8.57 -12.23 -4.63
N LEU A 194 -8.98 -12.96 -5.68
CA LEU A 194 -8.17 -14.01 -6.26
C LEU A 194 -7.03 -13.44 -7.12
N ALA A 195 -7.22 -12.26 -7.72
CA ALA A 195 -6.17 -11.60 -8.50
C ALA A 195 -4.98 -11.17 -7.63
N LEU A 196 -5.23 -10.49 -6.52
CA LEU A 196 -4.20 -10.03 -5.58
C LEU A 196 -3.53 -11.20 -4.88
N ALA A 197 -4.29 -12.21 -4.43
CA ALA A 197 -3.70 -13.44 -3.88
C ALA A 197 -2.74 -14.12 -4.89
N SER A 198 -3.12 -14.12 -6.18
CA SER A 198 -2.29 -14.68 -7.24
C SER A 198 -1.05 -13.84 -7.54
N GLU A 199 -1.18 -12.51 -7.57
CA GLU A 199 -0.10 -11.56 -7.81
C GLU A 199 0.97 -11.62 -6.71
N TYR A 200 0.55 -11.69 -5.44
CA TYR A 200 1.46 -11.73 -4.31
C TYR A 200 1.98 -13.13 -3.96
N GLY A 201 1.34 -14.20 -4.46
CA GLY A 201 1.85 -15.56 -4.33
C GLY A 201 1.24 -16.37 -3.18
N HIS A 202 0.01 -16.06 -2.75
CA HIS A 202 -0.63 -16.68 -1.60
C HIS A 202 -1.50 -17.88 -1.99
N ILE A 203 -0.87 -19.02 -2.28
CA ILE A 203 -1.58 -20.28 -2.58
C ILE A 203 -2.52 -20.68 -1.43
N ASN A 204 -2.07 -20.54 -0.19
CA ASN A 204 -2.86 -20.84 1.00
C ASN A 204 -4.19 -20.03 1.04
N VAL A 205 -4.18 -18.78 0.58
CA VAL A 205 -5.40 -17.96 0.45
C VAL A 205 -6.27 -18.43 -0.72
N LEU A 206 -5.67 -18.79 -1.86
CA LEU A 206 -6.42 -19.36 -2.98
C LEU A 206 -7.12 -20.68 -2.59
N GLU A 207 -6.43 -21.54 -1.84
CA GLU A 207 -6.99 -22.76 -1.25
C GLU A 207 -8.09 -22.44 -0.24
N TRP A 208 -7.91 -21.42 0.61
CA TRP A 208 -8.96 -20.97 1.52
C TRP A 208 -10.21 -20.55 0.74
N TRP A 209 -10.08 -19.74 -0.32
CA TRP A 209 -11.21 -19.33 -1.15
C TRP A 209 -11.95 -20.54 -1.75
N VAL A 210 -11.21 -21.50 -2.32
CA VAL A 210 -11.79 -22.74 -2.90
C VAL A 210 -12.55 -23.56 -1.84
N ASN A 211 -12.04 -23.63 -0.62
CA ASN A 211 -12.64 -24.41 0.47
C ASN A 211 -13.64 -23.62 1.34
N SER A 212 -13.77 -22.31 1.11
CA SER A 212 -14.55 -21.42 1.98
C SER A 212 -16.07 -21.66 1.91
N GLY A 213 -16.55 -22.25 0.81
CA GLY A 213 -17.97 -22.33 0.47
C GLY A 213 -18.54 -21.02 -0.11
N LEU A 214 -17.71 -19.99 -0.31
CA LEU A 214 -18.08 -18.73 -0.94
C LEU A 214 -18.08 -18.84 -2.46
N LYS A 215 -18.86 -18.00 -3.13
CA LYS A 215 -18.87 -17.93 -4.60
C LYS A 215 -17.52 -17.40 -5.10
N LEU A 216 -16.79 -18.20 -5.86
CA LEU A 216 -15.55 -17.75 -6.49
C LEU A 216 -15.84 -16.71 -7.59
N LYS A 217 -15.20 -15.54 -7.47
CA LYS A 217 -15.20 -14.46 -8.47
C LYS A 217 -13.78 -14.29 -8.96
N TYR A 218 -13.55 -14.50 -10.24
CA TYR A 218 -12.24 -14.28 -10.85
C TYR A 218 -12.33 -14.14 -12.38
N ASN A 219 -11.35 -13.44 -12.93
CA ASN A 219 -11.17 -13.18 -14.36
C ASN A 219 -9.69 -13.37 -14.75
N ALA A 220 -9.30 -12.90 -15.95
CA ALA A 220 -7.94 -13.03 -16.46
C ALA A 220 -6.85 -12.39 -15.56
N PHE A 221 -7.21 -11.44 -14.70
CA PHE A 221 -6.26 -10.76 -13.83
C PHE A 221 -5.60 -11.67 -12.80
N ALA A 222 -6.17 -12.83 -12.47
CA ALA A 222 -5.50 -13.80 -11.61
C ALA A 222 -4.23 -14.38 -12.24
N LEU A 223 -4.33 -14.91 -13.46
CA LEU A 223 -3.17 -15.45 -14.17
C LEU A 223 -2.24 -14.34 -14.67
N THR A 224 -2.78 -13.18 -15.05
CA THR A 224 -1.98 -12.00 -15.41
C THR A 224 -1.18 -11.48 -14.22
N GLY A 225 -1.77 -11.36 -13.03
CA GLY A 225 -1.08 -10.94 -11.81
C GLY A 225 0.04 -11.91 -11.42
N ALA A 226 -0.24 -13.22 -11.41
CA ALA A 226 0.79 -14.24 -11.17
C ALA A 226 1.93 -14.17 -12.19
N SER A 227 1.61 -13.99 -13.47
CA SER A 227 2.60 -13.90 -14.56
C SER A 227 3.45 -12.62 -14.45
N ARG A 228 2.79 -11.48 -14.20
CA ARG A 228 3.41 -10.17 -13.98
C ARG A 228 4.39 -10.19 -12.81
N SER A 229 4.11 -10.97 -11.76
CA SER A 229 4.92 -11.01 -10.54
C SER A 229 5.84 -12.24 -10.44
N GLY A 230 6.00 -12.99 -11.54
CA GLY A 230 6.96 -14.10 -11.62
C GLY A 230 6.55 -15.36 -10.85
N LYS A 231 5.27 -15.51 -10.51
CA LYS A 231 4.76 -16.54 -9.59
C LYS A 231 4.41 -17.84 -10.31
N VAL A 232 5.42 -18.55 -10.84
CA VAL A 232 5.23 -19.84 -11.54
C VAL A 232 4.46 -20.87 -10.69
N PHE A 233 4.74 -20.95 -9.40
CA PHE A 233 4.06 -21.88 -8.48
C PHE A 233 2.55 -21.59 -8.35
N VAL A 234 2.13 -20.32 -8.46
CA VAL A 234 0.70 -19.96 -8.51
C VAL A 234 0.07 -20.35 -9.85
N LEU A 235 0.77 -20.16 -10.97
CA LEU A 235 0.29 -20.61 -12.28
C LEU A 235 0.10 -22.13 -12.31
N GLU A 236 1.03 -22.87 -11.72
CA GLU A 236 0.93 -24.32 -11.56
C GLU A 236 -0.25 -24.71 -10.64
N TRP A 237 -0.47 -23.97 -9.55
CA TRP A 237 -1.65 -24.17 -8.71
C TRP A 237 -2.95 -23.95 -9.50
N TRP A 238 -3.07 -22.84 -10.25
CA TRP A 238 -4.25 -22.57 -11.07
C TRP A 238 -4.51 -23.70 -12.06
N LYS A 239 -3.47 -24.18 -12.75
CA LYS A 239 -3.55 -25.30 -13.70
C LYS A 239 -4.06 -26.60 -13.05
N ASN A 240 -3.72 -26.84 -11.80
CA ASN A 240 -4.09 -28.05 -11.06
C ASN A 240 -5.34 -27.90 -10.17
N SER A 241 -5.88 -26.68 -10.03
CA SER A 241 -7.00 -26.36 -9.14
C SER A 241 -8.36 -26.93 -9.58
N GLY A 242 -8.49 -27.32 -10.86
CA GLY A 242 -9.77 -27.69 -11.47
C GLY A 242 -10.67 -26.49 -11.84
N LEU A 243 -10.20 -25.25 -11.60
CA LEU A 243 -10.89 -24.03 -12.01
C LEU A 243 -10.67 -23.75 -13.51
N GLU A 244 -11.63 -23.07 -14.14
CA GLU A 244 -11.49 -22.58 -15.51
C GLU A 244 -10.29 -21.61 -15.60
N LEU A 245 -9.37 -21.85 -16.52
CA LEU A 245 -8.21 -20.97 -16.74
C LEU A 245 -8.60 -19.78 -17.63
N LYS A 246 -8.83 -18.63 -17.00
CA LYS A 246 -9.08 -17.36 -17.70
C LYS A 246 -7.77 -16.60 -17.83
N TYR A 247 -7.35 -16.31 -19.06
CA TYR A 247 -6.15 -15.53 -19.33
C TYR A 247 -6.19 -14.91 -20.73
N ASP A 248 -5.45 -13.81 -20.89
CA ASP A 248 -5.32 -13.07 -22.12
C ASP A 248 -3.85 -12.73 -22.42
N LYS A 249 -3.63 -11.88 -23.42
CA LYS A 249 -2.28 -11.49 -23.86
C LYS A 249 -1.43 -10.82 -22.78
N TRP A 250 -2.06 -10.23 -21.76
CA TRP A 250 -1.35 -9.49 -20.73
C TRP A 250 -0.48 -10.38 -19.83
N ALA A 251 -0.81 -11.67 -19.71
CA ALA A 251 0.03 -12.61 -18.98
C ALA A 251 1.45 -12.71 -19.56
N LEU A 252 1.58 -12.92 -20.88
CA LEU A 252 2.89 -12.99 -21.53
C LEU A 252 3.50 -11.60 -21.71
N ASN A 253 2.71 -10.57 -22.06
CA ASN A 253 3.22 -9.21 -22.23
C ASN A 253 3.88 -8.68 -20.95
N TRP A 254 3.21 -8.77 -19.79
CA TRP A 254 3.76 -8.28 -18.53
C TRP A 254 4.92 -9.12 -18.00
N SER A 255 4.87 -10.45 -18.16
CA SER A 255 6.00 -11.30 -17.77
C SER A 255 7.26 -11.00 -18.60
N SER A 256 7.09 -10.61 -19.87
CA SER A 256 8.17 -10.15 -20.74
C SER A 256 8.69 -8.78 -20.31
N CYS A 257 7.80 -7.83 -20.02
CA CYS A 257 8.15 -6.51 -19.51
C CYS A 257 8.98 -6.58 -18.22
N ASN A 258 8.60 -7.48 -17.31
CA ASN A 258 9.26 -7.64 -16.02
C ASN A 258 10.43 -8.65 -16.05
N GLY A 259 10.73 -9.25 -17.20
CA GLY A 259 11.85 -10.18 -17.36
C GLY A 259 11.71 -11.51 -16.62
N HIS A 260 10.48 -11.97 -16.41
CA HIS A 260 10.17 -13.24 -15.75
C HIS A 260 10.27 -14.41 -16.73
N ILE A 261 11.51 -14.78 -17.06
CA ILE A 261 11.81 -15.86 -18.03
C ILE A 261 11.22 -17.21 -17.59
N ASN A 262 11.24 -17.48 -16.29
CA ASN A 262 10.63 -18.68 -15.72
C ASN A 262 9.11 -18.76 -16.00
N VAL A 263 8.40 -17.63 -16.03
CA VAL A 263 6.98 -17.56 -16.40
C VAL A 263 6.80 -17.78 -17.90
N LEU A 264 7.63 -17.16 -18.74
CA LEU A 264 7.60 -17.38 -20.19
C LEU A 264 7.85 -18.86 -20.55
N GLU A 265 8.82 -19.49 -19.90
CA GLU A 265 9.08 -20.92 -20.03
C GLU A 265 7.91 -21.77 -19.56
N TRP A 266 7.28 -21.42 -18.42
CA TRP A 266 6.11 -22.12 -17.94
C TRP A 266 4.96 -22.04 -18.95
N TRP A 267 4.66 -20.84 -19.48
CA TRP A 267 3.63 -20.67 -20.51
C TRP A 267 3.93 -21.50 -21.74
N LYS A 268 5.17 -21.45 -22.26
CA LYS A 268 5.62 -22.25 -23.42
C LYS A 268 5.42 -23.75 -23.23
N HIS A 269 5.61 -24.27 -22.00
CA HIS A 269 5.45 -25.69 -21.68
C HIS A 269 4.07 -26.07 -21.11
N SER A 270 3.19 -25.09 -20.89
CA SER A 270 1.90 -25.29 -20.23
C SER A 270 0.90 -26.12 -21.05
N ARG A 271 1.10 -26.18 -22.39
CA ARG A 271 0.15 -26.67 -23.40
C ARG A 271 -1.10 -25.80 -23.58
N LEU A 272 -1.11 -24.60 -23.00
CA LEU A 272 -2.14 -23.58 -23.20
C LEU A 272 -1.84 -22.79 -24.47
N GLU A 273 -2.88 -22.21 -25.09
CA GLU A 273 -2.70 -21.27 -26.20
C GLU A 273 -1.86 -20.08 -25.73
N LEU A 274 -0.81 -19.75 -26.47
CA LEU A 274 0.05 -18.60 -26.17
C LEU A 274 -0.57 -17.33 -26.75
N LYS A 275 -1.04 -16.43 -25.88
CA LYS A 275 -1.61 -15.14 -26.27
C LYS A 275 -0.59 -14.04 -25.98
N TYR A 276 -0.18 -13.30 -26.99
CA TYR A 276 0.72 -12.15 -26.86
C TYR A 276 0.59 -11.20 -28.06
N SER A 277 0.88 -9.92 -27.83
CA SER A 277 0.95 -8.86 -28.85
C SER A 277 2.38 -8.34 -28.99
N GLU A 278 2.55 -7.34 -29.84
CA GLU A 278 3.80 -6.59 -30.05
C GLU A 278 4.35 -6.04 -28.73
N ASP A 279 3.46 -5.71 -27.78
CA ASP A 279 3.81 -5.27 -26.42
C ASP A 279 4.76 -6.25 -25.69
N ALA A 280 4.66 -7.56 -25.97
CA ALA A 280 5.52 -8.57 -25.38
C ALA A 280 6.99 -8.44 -25.78
N LEU A 281 7.28 -7.80 -26.91
CA LEU A 281 8.64 -7.50 -27.36
C LEU A 281 8.98 -6.02 -27.16
N GLN A 282 8.01 -5.13 -27.34
CA GLN A 282 8.18 -3.68 -27.21
C GLN A 282 8.70 -3.27 -25.84
N TRP A 283 8.05 -3.78 -24.78
CA TRP A 283 8.34 -3.40 -23.40
C TRP A 283 9.20 -4.43 -22.69
N ALA A 284 9.63 -5.48 -23.40
CA ALA A 284 10.42 -6.56 -22.84
C ALA A 284 11.73 -6.06 -22.24
N SER A 285 12.10 -6.66 -21.12
CA SER A 285 13.45 -6.58 -20.60
C SER A 285 14.45 -7.28 -21.55
N LEU A 286 15.74 -6.97 -21.43
CA LEU A 286 16.78 -7.55 -22.30
C LEU A 286 16.82 -9.09 -22.26
N ASN A 287 16.68 -9.68 -21.08
CA ASN A 287 16.64 -11.13 -20.94
C ASN A 287 15.37 -11.73 -21.58
N ALA A 288 14.23 -11.02 -21.55
CA ALA A 288 13.01 -11.49 -22.20
C ALA A 288 13.11 -11.38 -23.73
N LEU A 289 13.73 -10.32 -24.25
CA LEU A 289 14.05 -10.20 -25.68
C LEU A 289 14.94 -11.35 -26.17
N GLU A 290 16.00 -11.65 -25.42
CA GLU A 290 16.88 -12.78 -25.74
C GLU A 290 16.12 -14.12 -25.67
N TRP A 291 15.24 -14.27 -24.69
CA TRP A 291 14.37 -15.44 -24.61
C TRP A 291 13.45 -15.55 -25.83
N TRP A 292 12.75 -14.47 -26.21
CA TRP A 292 11.85 -14.44 -27.36
C TRP A 292 12.60 -14.83 -28.64
N LYS A 293 13.79 -14.25 -28.88
CA LYS A 293 14.64 -14.58 -30.03
C LYS A 293 14.99 -16.07 -30.10
N ASN A 294 15.26 -16.70 -28.96
CA ASN A 294 15.63 -18.12 -28.89
C ASN A 294 14.43 -19.06 -28.68
N SER A 295 13.23 -18.52 -28.48
CA SER A 295 12.04 -19.29 -28.11
C SER A 295 11.49 -20.14 -29.26
N GLY A 296 11.76 -19.74 -30.51
CA GLY A 296 11.13 -20.31 -31.71
C GLY A 296 9.68 -19.85 -31.93
N LEU A 297 9.18 -18.92 -31.12
CA LEU A 297 7.86 -18.31 -31.30
C LEU A 297 7.92 -17.19 -32.34
N GLU A 298 6.78 -16.89 -32.96
CA GLU A 298 6.66 -15.75 -33.87
C GLU A 298 6.98 -14.46 -33.12
N LEU A 299 7.92 -13.68 -33.65
CA LEU A 299 8.29 -12.38 -33.11
C LEU A 299 7.35 -11.31 -33.70
N LYS A 300 6.44 -10.80 -32.89
CA LYS A 300 5.52 -9.73 -33.28
C LYS A 300 6.13 -8.38 -32.91
N TYR A 301 6.48 -7.58 -33.91
CA TYR A 301 7.02 -6.22 -33.71
C TYR A 301 6.76 -5.36 -34.94
N ASP A 302 6.65 -4.04 -34.75
CA ASP A 302 6.56 -3.06 -35.84
C ASP A 302 7.60 -1.94 -35.72
N THR A 303 7.77 -1.19 -36.80
CA THR A 303 8.83 -0.20 -37.00
C THR A 303 8.59 1.08 -36.19
N TYR A 304 7.32 1.46 -36.06
CA TYR A 304 6.86 2.58 -35.24
C TYR A 304 7.22 2.37 -33.76
N THR A 305 7.00 1.15 -33.28
CA THR A 305 7.26 0.70 -31.92
C THR A 305 8.74 0.82 -31.54
N LEU A 306 9.66 0.45 -32.44
CA LEU A 306 11.10 0.55 -32.21
C LEU A 306 11.59 2.01 -32.15
N ASN A 307 10.99 2.90 -32.96
CA ASN A 307 11.23 4.34 -32.89
C ASN A 307 10.69 4.96 -31.59
N TYR A 308 9.55 4.46 -31.09
CA TYR A 308 8.97 4.91 -29.83
C TYR A 308 9.77 4.46 -28.60
N VAL A 309 10.24 3.21 -28.53
CA VAL A 309 11.14 2.75 -27.45
C VAL A 309 12.45 3.55 -27.45
N SER A 310 12.90 3.98 -28.63
CA SER A 310 14.08 4.83 -28.78
C SER A 310 13.92 6.22 -28.16
N SER A 311 12.71 6.76 -28.09
CA SER A 311 12.44 8.08 -27.49
C SER A 311 12.35 8.07 -25.96
N TYR A 312 12.13 6.89 -25.35
CA TYR A 312 12.08 6.69 -23.90
C TYR A 312 13.44 6.33 -23.27
N GLY A 313 14.52 6.31 -24.06
CA GLY A 313 15.89 6.32 -23.53
C GLY A 313 16.46 4.97 -23.06
N ASN A 314 15.84 3.84 -23.41
CA ASN A 314 16.41 2.53 -23.07
C ASN A 314 17.49 2.10 -24.09
N VAL A 315 18.66 2.74 -23.99
CA VAL A 315 19.81 2.55 -24.91
C VAL A 315 20.19 1.08 -25.08
N ALA A 316 20.14 0.30 -23.99
CA ALA A 316 20.51 -1.11 -24.04
C ALA A 316 19.53 -1.95 -24.89
N VAL A 317 18.22 -1.67 -24.82
CA VAL A 317 17.21 -2.34 -25.65
C VAL A 317 17.40 -1.97 -27.12
N ILE A 318 17.69 -0.70 -27.42
CA ILE A 318 17.99 -0.24 -28.79
C ILE A 318 19.24 -0.95 -29.35
N GLU A 319 20.31 -1.04 -28.55
CA GLU A 319 21.53 -1.74 -28.94
C GLU A 319 21.28 -3.23 -29.17
N TRP A 320 20.45 -3.86 -28.33
CA TRP A 320 20.05 -5.24 -28.52
C TRP A 320 19.33 -5.42 -29.85
N TRP A 321 18.33 -4.57 -30.18
CA TRP A 321 17.62 -4.63 -31.46
C TRP A 321 18.57 -4.46 -32.66
N LYS A 322 19.49 -3.50 -32.62
CA LYS A 322 20.50 -3.30 -33.67
C LYS A 322 21.42 -4.50 -33.86
N ARG A 323 21.77 -5.20 -32.78
CA ARG A 323 22.65 -6.38 -32.80
C ARG A 323 21.91 -7.69 -33.00
N SER A 324 20.58 -7.69 -32.86
CA SER A 324 19.76 -8.90 -32.88
C SER A 324 19.79 -9.62 -34.22
N GLY A 325 20.07 -8.91 -35.32
CA GLY A 325 19.97 -9.41 -36.69
C GLY A 325 18.54 -9.44 -37.23
N LEU A 326 17.55 -8.96 -36.45
CA LEU A 326 16.17 -8.80 -36.90
C LEU A 326 16.08 -7.59 -37.83
N GLU A 327 15.35 -7.73 -38.93
CA GLU A 327 15.15 -6.63 -39.88
C GLU A 327 14.40 -5.50 -39.18
N LEU A 328 15.10 -4.36 -39.00
CA LEU A 328 14.48 -3.07 -38.74
C LEU A 328 13.91 -2.61 -40.08
N LYS A 329 12.68 -3.02 -40.41
CA LYS A 329 11.97 -2.36 -41.51
C LYS A 329 11.87 -0.87 -41.09
N ILE A 330 12.22 0.04 -41.99
CA ILE A 330 12.17 1.49 -41.74
C ILE A 330 10.78 1.98 -42.14
#